data_AF-A0A6C0J8U2-F1
#
_entry.id   AF-A0A6C0J8U2-F1
#
_cell.length_a   1.000
_cell.length_b   1.000
_cell.length_c   1.000
_cell.angle_alpha   90.00
_cell.angle_beta   90.00
_cell.angle_gamma   90.00
#
_symmetry.space_group_name_H-M   'P 1'
#
loop_
_entity.id
_entity.type
_entity.pdbx_description
1 polymer ?
#
loop_
_entity_poly.entity_id
_entity_poly.type
_entity_poly.pdbx_seq_one_letter_code
_entity_poly.pdbx_strand_id
1 'polypeptide(L)'
;MSNIELLKVYCKNNNLEYKIKIKQFVSPNNSEFIITCNTEVGKYRGCSTGIYYNKKKAEENSAHNLRSQIRYTNRANNKILGEF
;
A
#
# COMPACT_ATOMS: atom_id res chain seq x y z
N MET A 1 2.73 -2.05 14.88
CA MET A 1 1.76 -2.40 13.83
C MET A 1 2.17 -1.73 12.53
N SER A 2 2.22 -2.46 11.42
CA SER A 2 2.70 -2.01 10.10
C SER A 2 1.58 -1.39 9.24
N ASN A 3 1.91 -0.71 8.14
CA ASN A 3 0.88 -0.14 7.25
C ASN A 3 0.05 -1.25 6.59
N ILE A 4 0.68 -2.37 6.28
CA ILE A 4 0.02 -3.56 5.74
C ILE A 4 -0.95 -4.14 6.77
N GLU A 5 -0.54 -4.25 8.04
CA GLU A 5 -1.40 -4.74 9.13
C GLU A 5 -2.62 -3.83 9.33
N LEU A 6 -2.41 -2.50 9.32
CA LEU A 6 -3.50 -1.52 9.40
C LEU A 6 -4.49 -1.65 8.23
N LEU A 7 -4.00 -1.83 7.00
CA LEU A 7 -4.87 -2.08 5.85
C LEU A 7 -5.64 -3.40 5.97
N LYS A 8 -5.02 -4.46 6.52
CA LYS A 8 -5.70 -5.74 6.76
C LYS A 8 -6.81 -5.61 7.80
N VAL A 9 -6.60 -4.87 8.89
CA VAL A 9 -7.64 -4.58 9.89
C VAL A 9 -8.79 -3.81 9.25
N TYR A 10 -8.48 -2.75 8.50
CA TYR A 10 -9.48 -1.99 7.76
C TYR A 10 -10.28 -2.88 6.79
N CYS A 11 -9.60 -3.75 6.05
CA CYS A 11 -10.23 -4.70 5.14
C CYS A 11 -11.17 -5.66 5.87
N LYS A 12 -10.73 -6.24 6.99
CA LYS A 12 -11.55 -7.13 7.83
C LYS A 12 -12.81 -6.44 8.32
N ASN A 13 -12.69 -5.20 8.82
CA ASN A 13 -13.83 -4.44 9.35
C ASN A 13 -14.85 -4.03 8.28
N ASN A 14 -14.45 -3.98 7.00
CA ASN A 14 -15.29 -3.55 5.89
C ASN A 14 -15.63 -4.70 4.91
N ASN A 15 -15.29 -5.94 5.25
CA ASN A 15 -15.43 -7.11 4.36
C ASN A 15 -14.79 -6.88 2.97
N LEU A 16 -13.59 -6.27 2.96
CA LEU A 16 -12.77 -6.04 1.77
C LEU A 16 -11.55 -6.95 1.77
N GLU A 17 -10.85 -6.99 0.65
CA GLU A 17 -9.59 -7.72 0.48
C GLU A 17 -8.44 -6.74 0.18
N TYR A 18 -7.30 -6.94 0.84
CA TYR A 18 -6.06 -6.21 0.53
C TYR A 18 -5.24 -7.00 -0.49
N LYS A 19 -4.98 -6.40 -1.66
CA LYS A 19 -4.18 -7.00 -2.73
C LYS A 19 -2.92 -6.17 -2.97
N ILE A 20 -1.80 -6.86 -3.19
CA ILE A 20 -0.55 -6.24 -3.62
C ILE A 20 0.10 -7.08 -4.73
N LYS A 21 0.42 -6.45 -5.86
CA LYS A 21 1.19 -7.05 -6.96
C LYS A 21 2.53 -6.35 -7.09
N ILE A 22 3.61 -7.12 -7.15
CA ILE A 22 4.96 -6.60 -7.09
C ILE A 22 5.72 -7.03 -8.33
N LYS A 23 6.32 -6.06 -9.02
CA LYS A 23 7.28 -6.28 -10.10
C LYS A 23 8.62 -5.76 -9.64
N GLN A 24 9.66 -6.58 -9.79
CA GLN A 24 11.02 -6.25 -9.39
C GLN A 24 11.93 -6.31 -10.61
N PHE A 25 12.74 -5.28 -10.78
CA PHE A 25 13.82 -5.22 -11.76
C PHE A 25 15.15 -5.06 -11.01
N VAL A 26 16.14 -5.86 -11.39
CA VAL A 26 17.48 -5.81 -10.79
C VAL A 26 18.22 -4.60 -11.37
N SER A 27 18.73 -3.72 -10.51
CA SER A 27 19.61 -2.65 -10.96
C SER A 27 20.95 -3.24 -11.42
N PRO A 28 21.60 -2.69 -12.47
CA PRO A 28 22.92 -3.13 -12.92
C PRO A 28 23.99 -3.17 -11.82
N ASN A 29 23.81 -2.41 -10.74
CA ASN A 29 24.75 -2.29 -9.63
C ASN A 29 24.55 -3.34 -8.51
N ASN A 30 23.69 -4.34 -8.69
CA ASN A 30 23.45 -5.50 -7.80
C ASN A 30 23.07 -5.24 -6.32
N SER A 31 23.09 -3.98 -5.85
CA SER A 31 22.74 -3.60 -4.48
C SER A 31 21.32 -3.01 -4.37
N GLU A 32 20.67 -2.70 -5.48
CA GLU A 32 19.40 -1.98 -5.52
C GLU A 32 18.40 -2.65 -6.47
N PHE A 33 17.11 -2.55 -6.12
CA PHE A 33 16.02 -3.04 -6.95
C PHE A 33 15.08 -1.91 -7.30
N ILE A 34 14.72 -1.80 -8.59
CA ILE A 34 13.57 -0.99 -8.99
C ILE A 34 12.34 -1.85 -8.75
N ILE A 35 11.54 -1.48 -7.74
CA ILE A 35 10.35 -2.23 -7.36
C ILE A 35 9.12 -1.38 -7.63
N THR A 36 8.20 -1.95 -8.41
CA THR A 36 6.86 -1.41 -8.63
C THR A 36 5.86 -2.23 -7.84
N CYS A 37 5.11 -1.58 -6.96
CA CYS A 37 4.02 -2.15 -6.18
C CYS A 37 2.69 -1.56 -6.68
N ASN A 38 1.74 -2.43 -7.02
CA ASN A 38 0.35 -2.07 -7.26
C ASN A 38 -0.49 -2.59 -6.09
N THR A 39 -1.07 -1.69 -5.30
CA THR A 39 -1.89 -2.00 -4.12
C THR A 39 -3.35 -1.69 -4.36
N GLU A 40 -4.25 -2.52 -3.84
CA GLU A 40 -5.70 -2.35 -3.98
C GLU A 40 -6.43 -2.73 -2.68
N VAL A 41 -7.45 -1.93 -2.34
CA VAL A 41 -8.45 -2.20 -1.29
C VAL A 41 -9.81 -1.69 -1.78
N GLY A 42 -10.71 -2.61 -2.13
CA GLY A 42 -12.03 -2.25 -2.66
C GLY A 42 -11.92 -1.34 -3.88
N LYS A 43 -12.45 -0.11 -3.78
CA LYS A 43 -12.36 0.91 -4.86
C LYS A 43 -11.03 1.67 -4.91
N TYR A 44 -10.18 1.54 -3.90
CA TYR A 44 -8.95 2.30 -3.78
C TYR A 44 -7.80 1.53 -4.42
N ARG A 45 -7.08 2.19 -5.34
CA ARG A 45 -5.95 1.63 -6.06
C ARG A 45 -4.77 2.59 -6.00
N GLY A 46 -3.58 2.05 -5.74
CA GLY A 46 -2.32 2.76 -5.71
C GLY A 46 -1.27 2.07 -6.56
N CYS A 47 -0.43 2.85 -7.23
CA CYS A 47 0.78 2.37 -7.89
C CYS A 47 1.96 3.18 -7.36
N SER A 48 3.00 2.50 -6.91
CA SER A 48 4.23 3.12 -6.41
C SER A 48 5.44 2.40 -7.01
N THR A 49 6.33 3.16 -7.64
CA THR A 49 7.62 2.65 -8.12
C THR A 49 8.74 3.39 -7.41
N GLY A 50 9.79 2.68 -7.01
CA GLY A 50 10.95 3.28 -6.39
C GLY A 50 12.16 2.35 -6.37
N ILE A 51 13.30 2.90 -5.99
CA ILE A 51 14.53 2.15 -5.75
C ILE A 51 14.52 1.68 -4.30
N TYR A 52 14.63 0.38 -4.08
CA TYR A 52 14.60 -0.23 -2.76
C TYR A 52 15.68 -1.30 -2.62
N TYR A 53 16.28 -1.37 -1.43
CA TYR A 53 17.19 -2.44 -1.04
C TYR A 53 16.44 -3.72 -0.62
N ASN A 54 15.14 -3.61 -0.31
CA ASN A 54 14.33 -4.70 0.20
C ASN A 54 12.87 -4.56 -0.26
N LYS A 55 12.31 -5.65 -0.79
CA LYS A 55 10.90 -5.79 -1.18
C LYS A 55 9.94 -5.41 -0.06
N LYS A 56 10.19 -5.81 1.20
CA LYS A 56 9.32 -5.48 2.34
C LYS A 56 9.18 -3.96 2.55
N LYS A 57 10.25 -3.19 2.30
CA LYS A 57 10.20 -1.73 2.41
C LYS A 57 9.35 -1.11 1.30
N ALA A 58 9.43 -1.65 0.09
CA ALA A 58 8.59 -1.25 -1.03
C ALA A 58 7.11 -1.53 -0.77
N GLU A 59 6.79 -2.70 -0.21
CA GLU A 59 5.42 -3.06 0.18
C GLU A 59 4.86 -2.12 1.24
N GLU A 60 5.62 -1.86 2.30
CA GLU A 60 5.22 -0.96 3.38
C GLU A 60 4.98 0.47 2.89
N ASN A 61 5.84 0.97 1.99
CA ASN A 61 5.67 2.29 1.40
C ASN A 61 4.42 2.35 0.50
N SER A 62 4.18 1.30 -0.29
CA SER A 62 2.98 1.22 -1.12
C SER A 62 1.70 1.17 -0.29
N ALA A 63 1.72 0.39 0.79
CA ALA A 63 0.62 0.32 1.75
C ALA A 63 0.38 1.66 2.46
N HIS A 64 1.45 2.37 2.84
CA HIS A 64 1.35 3.72 3.41
C HIS A 64 0.63 4.68 2.46
N ASN A 65 1.02 4.71 1.19
CA ASN A 65 0.42 5.59 0.19
C ASN A 65 -1.08 5.29 0.00
N LEU A 66 -1.44 4.01 -0.13
CA LEU A 66 -2.83 3.62 -0.29
C LEU A 66 -3.66 3.97 0.96
N ARG A 67 -3.12 3.73 2.16
CA ARG A 67 -3.79 4.07 3.41
C ARG A 67 -4.04 5.58 3.52
N SER A 68 -3.04 6.39 3.18
CA SER A 68 -3.17 7.84 3.16
C SER A 68 -4.27 8.28 2.17
N GLN A 69 -4.30 7.71 0.96
CA GLN A 69 -5.36 7.98 -0.02
C GLN A 69 -6.76 7.63 0.51
N ILE A 70 -6.92 6.46 1.14
CA ILE A 70 -8.18 6.04 1.78
C ILE A 70 -8.60 7.06 2.84
N ARG A 71 -7.66 7.46 3.71
CA ARG A 71 -7.90 8.43 4.77
C ARG A 71 -8.38 9.77 4.23
N TYR A 72 -7.67 10.33 3.25
CA TYR A 72 -8.03 11.62 2.66
C TYR A 72 -9.35 11.56 1.90
N THR A 73 -9.59 10.48 1.15
CA THR A 73 -10.84 10.32 0.40
C THR A 73 -12.05 10.20 1.33
N ASN A 74 -11.96 9.42 2.39
CA ASN A 74 -13.06 9.30 3.34
C ASN A 74 -13.31 10.60 4.12
N ARG A 75 -12.25 11.34 4.49
CA ARG A 75 -12.38 12.67 5.09
C ARG A 75 -13.11 13.64 4.17
N ALA A 76 -12.78 13.67 2.88
CA ALA A 76 -13.48 14.50 1.90
C ALA A 76 -14.97 14.11 1.74
N ASN A 77 -15.32 12.85 1.98
CA ASN A 77 -16.68 12.33 1.88
C ASN A 77 -17.46 12.34 3.22
N ASN A 78 -16.97 13.04 4.25
CA ASN A 78 -17.57 13.07 5.60
C ASN A 78 -17.86 11.69 6.22
N LYS A 79 -17.16 10.63 5.79
CA LYS A 79 -17.29 9.31 6.40
C LYS A 79 -16.34 9.22 7.60
N ILE A 80 -16.89 8.99 8.79
CA ILE A 80 -16.10 8.65 9.98
C ILE A 80 -15.40 7.33 9.67
N LEU A 81 -14.08 7.40 9.59
CA LEU A 81 -13.25 6.20 9.52
C LEU A 81 -13.19 5.61 10.92
N GLY A 82 -13.87 4.48 11.12
CA GLY A 82 -13.56 3.59 12.24
C GLY A 82 -12.06 3.31 12.21
N GLU A 83 -11.41 3.66 13.32
CA GLU A 83 -9.97 3.63 13.65
C GLU A 83 -8.99 3.24 12.52
N PHE A 84 -8.26 4.26 12.05
CA PHE A 84 -6.92 4.11 11.47
C PHE A 84 -5.87 4.62 12.46
#